data_AF-A0A661W2D4-F1
#
_entry.id   AF-A0A661W2D4-F1
#
_cell.length_a   1.000
_cell.length_b   1.000
_cell.length_c   1.000
_cell.angle_alpha   90.00
_cell.angle_beta   90.00
_cell.angle_gamma   90.00
#
_symmetry.space_group_name_H-M   'P 1'
#
loop_
_entity.id
_entity.type
_entity.pdbx_description
1 polymer ?
#
loop_
_entity_poly.entity_id
_entity_poly.type
_entity_poly.pdbx_seq_one_letter_code
_entity_poly.pdbx_strand_id
1 'polypeptide(L)'
;MYTQQRYVLMTLDPVHIGTGGYRLGRVDNSIVREPGTNLPKIPGTSLSGAVRQYAARRYAKPQCAGQKNHCGQPTCPICYTFGYIKGAEGGNAGTVNIGDARLLLFPVYSLAGPVWITSPSALADFGIEQRIAGDQARWSANITKQKRLNLGWLMVEKEGDDLNLEGLPQEVPSQVRERIVLISDKLFSQVVNSNLEVRTSVSIDPLTGAAEDKALFTYEALPRATFLWLEVVEDDYRTGDKPWPVSKKFNKDEDEDNAGDSLGETWQRPLDVVAAGLAWAEHLGIGGMGTRGFGRIKLLGDGEVHHE
;
A
#
# COMPACT_ATOMS: atom_id res chain seq x y z
N MET A 1 4.83 24.85 -7.73
CA MET A 1 5.56 24.40 -6.52
C MET A 1 4.80 23.19 -6.05
N TYR A 2 5.43 22.02 -6.06
CA TYR A 2 4.76 20.78 -5.70
C TYR A 2 4.91 20.54 -4.19
N THR A 3 4.00 19.76 -3.62
CA THR A 3 4.11 19.24 -2.25
C THR A 3 4.27 17.73 -2.32
N GLN A 4 5.21 17.18 -1.55
CA GLN A 4 5.49 15.75 -1.50
C GLN A 4 5.11 15.19 -0.14
N GLN A 5 4.24 14.19 -0.09
CA GLN A 5 3.78 13.54 1.13
C GLN A 5 4.17 12.06 1.11
N ARG A 6 4.80 11.57 2.18
CA ARG A 6 5.01 10.14 2.41
C ARG A 6 3.90 9.58 3.27
N TYR A 7 3.41 8.41 2.91
CA TYR A 7 2.42 7.67 3.68
C TYR A 7 2.98 6.30 4.06
N VAL A 8 2.66 5.85 5.28
CA VAL A 8 3.11 4.56 5.81
C VAL A 8 1.89 3.68 6.02
N LEU A 9 1.92 2.50 5.43
CA LEU A 9 0.80 1.56 5.41
C LEU A 9 1.19 0.26 6.12
N MET A 10 0.24 -0.38 6.78
CA MET A 10 0.38 -1.74 7.29
C MET A 10 -0.72 -2.64 6.77
N THR A 11 -0.38 -3.82 6.27
CA THR A 11 -1.37 -4.81 5.86
C THR A 11 -2.09 -5.40 7.09
N LEU A 12 -3.42 -5.33 7.12
CA LEU A 12 -4.23 -5.95 8.19
C LEU A 12 -4.59 -7.39 7.86
N ASP A 13 -4.91 -7.61 6.58
CA ASP A 13 -5.15 -8.90 5.96
C ASP A 13 -4.08 -9.16 4.89
N PRO A 14 -3.97 -10.39 4.37
CA PRO A 14 -3.13 -10.63 3.21
C PRO A 14 -3.59 -9.81 2.01
N VAL A 15 -2.65 -9.28 1.24
CA VAL A 15 -2.95 -8.40 0.09
C VAL A 15 -2.54 -9.07 -1.22
N HIS A 16 -3.52 -9.27 -2.10
CA HIS A 16 -3.31 -9.84 -3.44
C HIS A 16 -3.52 -8.77 -4.51
N ILE A 17 -2.41 -8.26 -5.07
CA ILE A 17 -2.42 -7.41 -6.25
C ILE A 17 -1.97 -8.26 -7.45
N GLY A 18 -2.93 -8.86 -8.14
CA GLY A 18 -2.66 -9.80 -9.23
C GLY A 18 -2.00 -9.14 -10.45
N THR A 19 -1.20 -9.93 -11.18
CA THR A 19 -0.54 -9.46 -12.43
C THR A 19 -1.43 -9.51 -13.68
N GLY A 20 -2.72 -9.84 -13.53
CA GLY A 20 -3.71 -9.83 -14.62
C GLY A 20 -3.81 -11.12 -15.44
N GLY A 21 -3.20 -12.23 -14.99
CA GLY A 21 -3.37 -13.54 -15.64
C GLY A 21 -2.57 -14.66 -14.97
N TYR A 22 -2.87 -15.89 -15.39
CA TYR A 22 -2.13 -17.08 -14.98
C TYR A 22 -0.68 -16.99 -15.45
N ARG A 23 0.26 -17.23 -14.54
CA ARG A 23 1.67 -17.36 -14.90
C ARG A 23 2.12 -18.76 -14.58
N LEU A 24 2.88 -19.38 -15.50
CA LEU A 24 3.56 -20.63 -15.19
C LEU A 24 4.59 -20.34 -14.08
N GLY A 25 4.43 -20.95 -12.92
CA GLY A 25 5.27 -20.65 -11.75
C GLY A 25 4.87 -21.44 -10.51
N ARG A 26 5.35 -20.99 -9.35
CA ARG A 26 5.05 -21.59 -8.04
C ARG A 26 3.56 -21.57 -7.70
N VAL A 27 2.84 -20.58 -8.20
CA VAL A 27 1.41 -20.39 -8.02
C VAL A 27 0.77 -20.01 -9.35
N ASP A 28 -0.54 -20.25 -9.44
CA ASP A 28 -1.34 -19.89 -10.60
C ASP A 28 -1.46 -18.35 -10.74
N ASN A 29 -1.75 -17.67 -9.63
CA ASN A 29 -1.94 -16.21 -9.59
C ASN A 29 -0.88 -15.53 -8.71
N SER A 30 0.15 -14.97 -9.36
CA SER A 30 1.22 -14.23 -8.67
C SER A 30 0.85 -12.76 -8.43
N ILE A 31 1.50 -12.14 -7.44
CA ILE A 31 1.39 -10.69 -7.19
C ILE A 31 2.39 -9.87 -8.01
N VAL A 32 2.06 -8.59 -8.21
CA VAL A 32 2.93 -7.60 -8.89
C VAL A 32 4.24 -7.40 -8.11
N ARG A 33 5.32 -7.29 -8.87
CA ARG A 33 6.67 -7.06 -8.35
C ARG A 33 7.36 -5.94 -9.11
N GLU A 34 8.33 -5.32 -8.46
CA GLU A 34 9.28 -4.44 -9.11
C GLU A 34 10.26 -5.25 -9.99
N PRO A 35 10.46 -4.90 -11.27
CA PRO A 35 11.32 -5.66 -12.17
C PRO A 35 12.80 -5.73 -11.75
N GLY A 36 13.34 -4.65 -11.15
CA GLY A 36 14.76 -4.56 -10.81
C GLY A 36 15.15 -5.35 -9.56
N THR A 37 14.28 -5.37 -8.55
CA THR A 37 14.53 -6.00 -7.23
C THR A 37 13.80 -7.32 -7.05
N ASN A 38 12.82 -7.60 -7.91
CA ASN A 38 11.86 -8.72 -7.78
C ASN A 38 11.09 -8.69 -6.44
N LEU A 39 10.99 -7.51 -5.79
CA LEU A 39 10.22 -7.33 -4.56
C LEU A 39 8.75 -7.05 -4.88
N PRO A 40 7.81 -7.61 -4.11
CA PRO A 40 6.40 -7.30 -4.27
C PRO A 40 6.12 -5.83 -3.95
N LYS A 41 5.20 -5.23 -4.72
CA LYS A 41 4.77 -3.84 -4.55
C LYS A 41 3.29 -3.70 -4.82
N ILE A 42 2.71 -2.59 -4.39
CA ILE A 42 1.35 -2.20 -4.77
C ILE A 42 1.48 -1.04 -5.78
N PRO A 43 1.10 -1.23 -7.04
CA PRO A 43 1.21 -0.17 -8.04
C PRO A 43 0.38 1.05 -7.64
N GLY A 44 0.93 2.24 -7.86
CA GLY A 44 0.26 3.52 -7.63
C GLY A 44 -1.03 3.64 -8.42
N THR A 45 -1.11 3.00 -9.60
CA THR A 45 -2.36 2.89 -10.40
C THR A 45 -3.44 2.08 -9.70
N SER A 46 -3.07 1.00 -9.00
CA SER A 46 -4.02 0.18 -8.23
C SER A 46 -4.51 0.92 -7.01
N LEU A 47 -3.61 1.62 -6.31
CA LEU A 47 -3.95 2.48 -5.17
C LEU A 47 -4.83 3.65 -5.60
N SER A 48 -4.45 4.37 -6.65
CA SER A 48 -5.18 5.52 -7.18
C SER A 48 -6.64 5.17 -7.50
N GLY A 49 -6.89 4.04 -8.17
CA GLY A 49 -8.26 3.58 -8.45
C GLY A 49 -9.08 3.34 -7.18
N ALA A 50 -8.52 2.62 -6.21
CA ALA A 50 -9.21 2.31 -4.96
C ALA A 50 -9.45 3.55 -4.09
N VAL A 51 -8.40 4.36 -3.88
CA VAL A 51 -8.44 5.60 -3.10
C VAL A 51 -9.45 6.58 -3.71
N ARG A 52 -9.43 6.76 -5.04
CA ARG A 52 -10.41 7.59 -5.76
C ARG A 52 -11.84 7.11 -5.50
N GLN A 53 -12.08 5.81 -5.60
CA GLN A 53 -13.40 5.24 -5.34
C GLN A 53 -13.86 5.50 -3.90
N TYR A 54 -12.96 5.36 -2.94
CA TYR A 54 -13.28 5.53 -1.52
C TYR A 54 -13.53 6.99 -1.16
N ALA A 55 -12.69 7.90 -1.64
CA ALA A 55 -12.90 9.34 -1.51
C ALA A 55 -14.23 9.78 -2.15
N ALA A 56 -14.55 9.27 -3.35
CA ALA A 56 -15.80 9.60 -4.03
C ALA A 56 -17.04 9.09 -3.28
N ARG A 57 -16.97 7.89 -2.69
CA ARG A 57 -18.02 7.35 -1.81
C ARG A 57 -18.17 8.20 -0.56
N ARG A 58 -17.06 8.56 0.08
CA ARG A 58 -17.01 9.38 1.28
C ARG A 58 -17.66 10.76 1.06
N TYR A 59 -17.42 11.36 -0.10
CA TYR A 59 -17.99 12.63 -0.55
C TYR A 59 -19.43 12.52 -1.09
N ALA A 60 -20.01 11.31 -1.14
CA ALA A 60 -21.33 11.01 -1.69
C ALA A 60 -21.52 11.27 -3.21
N LYS A 61 -20.42 11.30 -3.99
CA LYS A 61 -20.42 11.49 -5.45
C LYS A 61 -19.78 10.31 -6.21
N PRO A 62 -20.31 9.07 -6.06
CA PRO A 62 -19.68 7.85 -6.58
C PRO A 62 -19.53 7.82 -8.10
N GLN A 63 -20.33 8.59 -8.85
CA GLN A 63 -20.19 8.72 -10.30
C GLN A 63 -18.83 9.28 -10.74
N CYS A 64 -18.14 10.03 -9.86
CA CYS A 64 -16.81 10.58 -10.15
C CYS A 64 -15.65 9.60 -9.86
N ALA A 65 -15.95 8.39 -9.38
CA ALA A 65 -14.95 7.36 -9.09
C ALA A 65 -14.45 6.60 -10.33
N GLY A 66 -15.32 6.44 -11.33
CA GLY A 66 -15.10 5.52 -12.45
C GLY A 66 -14.18 6.06 -13.54
N GLN A 67 -14.20 5.42 -14.71
CA GLN A 67 -13.51 5.92 -15.92
C GLN A 67 -14.43 6.75 -16.83
N LYS A 68 -15.74 6.74 -16.58
CA LYS A 68 -16.79 7.39 -17.38
C LYS A 68 -17.72 8.17 -16.47
N ASN A 69 -18.52 9.07 -17.04
CA ASN A 69 -19.57 9.84 -16.35
C ASN A 69 -19.07 10.76 -15.23
N HIS A 70 -17.86 11.30 -15.38
CA HIS A 70 -17.36 12.36 -14.53
C HIS A 70 -18.19 13.64 -14.70
N CYS A 71 -18.56 14.30 -13.61
CA CYS A 71 -19.21 15.61 -13.69
C CYS A 71 -18.31 16.66 -14.37
N GLY A 72 -16.98 16.56 -14.16
CA GLY A 72 -15.98 17.50 -14.67
C GLY A 72 -16.21 18.95 -14.25
N GLN A 73 -16.92 19.16 -13.14
CA GLN A 73 -17.11 20.48 -12.52
C GLN A 73 -15.81 20.88 -11.80
N PRO A 74 -15.36 22.15 -11.89
CA PRO A 74 -14.17 22.62 -11.18
C PRO A 74 -14.33 22.57 -9.65
N THR A 75 -15.56 22.62 -9.16
CA THR A 75 -15.96 22.53 -7.75
C THR A 75 -15.94 21.09 -7.20
N CYS A 76 -15.72 20.08 -8.04
CA CYS A 76 -15.73 18.69 -7.59
C CYS A 76 -14.34 18.28 -7.08
N PRO A 77 -14.14 18.05 -5.77
CA PRO A 77 -12.82 17.70 -5.22
C PRO A 77 -12.27 16.38 -5.76
N ILE A 78 -13.14 15.44 -6.13
CA ILE A 78 -12.75 14.14 -6.67
C ILE A 78 -12.17 14.29 -8.08
N CYS A 79 -12.88 14.99 -8.97
CA CYS A 79 -12.41 15.26 -10.33
C CYS A 79 -11.18 16.17 -10.34
N TYR A 80 -11.10 17.13 -9.41
CA TYR A 80 -9.94 18.00 -9.27
C TYR A 80 -8.69 17.19 -8.92
N THR A 81 -8.78 16.35 -7.89
CA THR A 81 -7.66 15.53 -7.36
C THR A 81 -7.18 14.49 -8.37
N PHE A 82 -8.09 13.63 -8.86
CA PHE A 82 -7.72 12.45 -9.66
C PHE A 82 -7.85 12.65 -11.18
N GLY A 83 -8.32 13.82 -11.62
CA GLY A 83 -8.57 14.11 -13.02
C GLY A 83 -9.83 13.44 -13.56
N TYR A 84 -10.19 13.78 -14.79
CA TYR A 84 -11.37 13.23 -15.47
C TYR A 84 -11.23 13.24 -16.98
N ILE A 85 -12.06 12.43 -17.64
CA ILE A 85 -12.21 12.36 -19.09
C ILE A 85 -13.69 12.55 -19.44
N LYS A 86 -13.98 13.38 -20.45
CA LYS A 86 -15.30 13.66 -21.04
C LYS A 86 -15.33 13.32 -22.55
N GLY A 87 -15.01 12.07 -22.88
CA GLY A 87 -15.09 11.59 -24.27
C GLY A 87 -14.28 12.45 -25.26
N ALA A 88 -14.90 12.84 -26.37
CA ALA A 88 -14.26 13.67 -27.40
C ALA A 88 -14.09 15.14 -27.00
N GLU A 89 -14.76 15.60 -25.94
CA GLU A 89 -14.68 16.99 -25.44
C GLU A 89 -13.45 17.23 -24.55
N GLY A 90 -12.54 16.25 -24.46
CA GLY A 90 -11.29 16.34 -23.73
C GLY A 90 -11.39 15.85 -22.29
N GLY A 91 -10.46 16.31 -21.45
CA GLY A 91 -10.32 15.90 -20.07
C GLY A 91 -9.23 16.72 -19.37
N ASN A 92 -9.19 16.64 -18.06
CA ASN A 92 -8.17 17.30 -17.25
C ASN A 92 -7.41 16.25 -16.43
N ALA A 93 -6.09 16.38 -16.38
CA ALA A 93 -5.23 15.53 -15.55
C ALA A 93 -5.60 15.66 -14.06
N GLY A 94 -5.15 14.74 -13.20
CA GLY A 94 -5.22 14.95 -11.76
C GLY A 94 -4.19 15.98 -11.30
N THR A 95 -4.33 16.46 -10.07
CA THR A 95 -3.30 17.28 -9.38
C THR A 95 -2.45 16.45 -8.43
N VAL A 96 -2.69 15.13 -8.32
CA VAL A 96 -1.86 14.22 -7.53
C VAL A 96 -1.26 13.11 -8.38
N ASN A 97 0.00 12.78 -8.10
CA ASN A 97 0.67 11.60 -8.59
C ASN A 97 0.90 10.64 -7.42
N ILE A 98 0.28 9.46 -7.48
CA ILE A 98 0.38 8.42 -6.45
C ILE A 98 1.43 7.42 -6.90
N GLY A 99 2.53 7.35 -6.18
CA GLY A 99 3.61 6.39 -6.40
C GLY A 99 3.25 4.98 -5.96
N ASP A 100 4.10 4.02 -6.35
CA ASP A 100 3.96 2.64 -5.93
C ASP A 100 4.25 2.51 -4.43
N ALA A 101 3.45 1.72 -3.71
CA ALA A 101 3.78 1.35 -2.34
C ALA A 101 4.83 0.23 -2.32
N ARG A 102 5.97 0.54 -1.73
CA ARG A 102 7.17 -0.30 -1.64
C ARG A 102 7.35 -0.86 -0.24
N LEU A 103 8.02 -2.00 -0.12
CA LEU A 103 8.31 -2.62 1.17
C LEU A 103 9.20 -1.73 2.04
N LEU A 104 8.80 -1.58 3.30
CA LEU A 104 9.63 -1.00 4.35
C LEU A 104 10.10 -2.09 5.32
N LEU A 105 9.15 -2.87 5.85
CA LEU A 105 9.41 -3.99 6.77
C LEU A 105 8.55 -5.20 6.37
N PHE A 106 9.17 -6.37 6.29
CA PHE A 106 8.48 -7.61 5.91
C PHE A 106 8.50 -8.65 7.05
N PRO A 107 7.34 -9.20 7.47
CA PRO A 107 7.27 -10.14 8.58
C PRO A 107 7.79 -11.52 8.16
N VAL A 108 8.65 -12.11 8.99
CA VAL A 108 9.22 -13.45 8.76
C VAL A 108 9.16 -14.26 10.05
N TYR A 109 8.82 -15.54 9.91
CA TYR A 109 8.93 -16.49 11.00
C TYR A 109 10.40 -16.75 11.35
N SER A 110 10.70 -16.71 12.66
CA SER A 110 11.96 -17.20 13.21
C SER A 110 11.72 -18.01 14.49
N LEU A 111 12.70 -18.82 14.88
CA LEU A 111 12.73 -19.57 16.13
C LEU A 111 12.79 -18.66 17.37
N ALA A 112 13.16 -17.39 17.20
CA ALA A 112 13.12 -16.39 18.26
C ALA A 112 11.74 -15.71 18.38
N GLY A 113 10.73 -16.15 17.62
CA GLY A 113 9.45 -15.47 17.42
C GLY A 113 9.41 -14.68 16.09
N PRO A 114 8.29 -14.02 15.76
CA PRO A 114 8.20 -13.23 14.52
C PRO A 114 9.23 -12.10 14.52
N VAL A 115 9.83 -11.82 13.38
CA VAL A 115 10.75 -10.69 13.17
C VAL A 115 10.35 -9.93 11.92
N TRP A 116 10.80 -8.68 11.81
CA TRP A 116 10.58 -7.86 10.63
C TRP A 116 11.90 -7.60 9.93
N ILE A 117 12.03 -8.13 8.72
CA ILE A 117 13.24 -7.94 7.93
C ILE A 117 13.16 -6.65 7.10
N THR A 118 14.32 -6.05 6.88
CA THR A 118 14.52 -4.93 5.96
C THR A 118 15.94 -4.99 5.37
N SER A 119 16.28 -4.08 4.47
CA SER A 119 17.58 -4.02 3.82
C SER A 119 18.10 -2.60 3.68
N PRO A 120 19.42 -2.40 3.45
CA PRO A 120 19.99 -1.08 3.20
C PRO A 120 19.25 -0.31 2.11
N SER A 121 18.98 -0.92 0.96
CA SER A 121 18.28 -0.22 -0.13
C SER A 121 16.83 0.10 0.22
N ALA A 122 16.12 -0.79 0.92
CA ALA A 122 14.73 -0.53 1.32
C ALA A 122 14.61 0.62 2.34
N LEU A 123 15.59 0.77 3.23
CA LEU A 123 15.66 1.88 4.18
C LEU A 123 16.15 3.17 3.53
N ALA A 124 17.16 3.11 2.65
CA ALA A 124 17.67 4.26 1.91
C ALA A 124 16.60 4.87 1.01
N ASP A 125 15.76 4.04 0.39
CA ASP A 125 14.57 4.45 -0.35
C ASP A 125 13.62 5.32 0.51
N PHE A 126 13.54 5.04 1.82
CA PHE A 126 12.79 5.82 2.80
C PHE A 126 13.59 6.99 3.42
N GLY A 127 14.86 7.17 3.05
CA GLY A 127 15.75 8.20 3.57
C GLY A 127 16.51 7.81 4.84
N ILE A 128 16.64 6.51 5.14
CA ILE A 128 17.38 6.00 6.30
C ILE A 128 18.62 5.25 5.82
N GLU A 129 19.80 5.80 6.08
CA GLU A 129 21.09 5.23 5.65
C GLU A 129 21.58 4.11 6.56
N GLN A 130 21.92 2.97 5.95
CA GLN A 130 22.37 1.76 6.62
C GLN A 130 23.37 0.98 5.78
N ARG A 131 24.22 0.16 6.43
CA ARG A 131 25.17 -0.72 5.75
C ARG A 131 25.31 -2.06 6.46
N ILE A 132 25.54 -3.10 5.68
CA ILE A 132 25.75 -4.46 6.18
C ILE A 132 26.57 -5.28 5.18
N ALA A 133 27.34 -6.25 5.66
CA ALA A 133 28.04 -7.19 4.80
C ALA A 133 27.06 -8.10 4.02
N GLY A 134 27.47 -8.54 2.83
CA GLY A 134 26.58 -9.14 1.83
C GLY A 134 25.86 -10.44 2.24
N ASP A 135 26.36 -11.19 3.22
CA ASP A 135 25.77 -12.46 3.66
C ASP A 135 25.49 -12.51 5.19
N GLN A 136 25.49 -11.36 5.85
CA GLN A 136 25.26 -11.26 7.30
C GLN A 136 23.96 -10.52 7.62
N ALA A 137 23.59 -10.55 8.91
CA ALA A 137 22.41 -9.89 9.45
C ALA A 137 22.76 -9.12 10.73
N ARG A 138 22.07 -8.01 10.98
CA ARG A 138 22.16 -7.22 12.21
C ARG A 138 20.84 -7.21 12.94
N TRP A 139 20.90 -7.40 14.25
CA TRP A 139 19.70 -7.40 15.11
C TRP A 139 20.02 -7.11 16.57
N SER A 140 19.07 -6.50 17.26
CA SER A 140 19.19 -6.23 18.70
C SER A 140 19.36 -7.52 19.52
N ALA A 141 20.23 -7.51 20.54
CA ALA A 141 20.38 -8.60 21.51
C ALA A 141 19.06 -9.04 22.17
N ASN A 142 18.03 -8.17 22.17
CA ASN A 142 16.70 -8.47 22.72
C ASN A 142 15.94 -9.53 21.89
N ILE A 143 16.28 -9.72 20.60
CA ILE A 143 15.65 -10.76 19.79
C ILE A 143 16.17 -12.14 20.19
N THR A 144 17.50 -12.31 20.21
CA THR A 144 18.15 -13.55 20.61
C THR A 144 19.63 -13.31 20.93
N LYS A 145 20.14 -14.08 21.90
CA LYS A 145 21.58 -14.12 22.24
C LYS A 145 22.38 -15.05 21.32
N GLN A 146 21.70 -15.82 20.47
CA GLN A 146 22.36 -16.72 19.51
C GLN A 146 23.08 -15.91 18.42
N LYS A 147 24.19 -16.44 17.92
CA LYS A 147 24.92 -15.85 16.78
C LYS A 147 24.25 -16.10 15.43
N ARG A 148 23.24 -16.96 15.40
CA ARG A 148 22.53 -17.34 14.17
C ARG A 148 21.02 -17.23 14.37
N LEU A 149 20.33 -16.81 13.33
CA LEU A 149 18.88 -16.67 13.30
C LEU A 149 18.34 -17.28 12.00
N ASN A 150 17.22 -18.00 12.07
CA ASN A 150 16.54 -18.46 10.87
C ASN A 150 15.58 -17.38 10.35
N LEU A 151 15.55 -17.20 9.04
CA LEU A 151 14.60 -16.35 8.33
C LEU A 151 13.87 -17.25 7.31
N GLY A 152 12.78 -17.86 7.76
CA GLY A 152 12.18 -18.99 7.04
C GLY A 152 13.15 -20.17 7.01
N TRP A 153 13.56 -20.58 5.80
CA TRP A 153 14.49 -21.69 5.56
C TRP A 153 15.97 -21.30 5.60
N LEU A 154 16.29 -20.00 5.52
CA LEU A 154 17.66 -19.50 5.48
C LEU A 154 18.19 -19.25 6.89
N MET A 155 19.41 -19.70 7.18
CA MET A 155 20.13 -19.34 8.40
C MET A 155 21.10 -18.18 8.12
N VAL A 156 21.01 -17.11 8.89
CA VAL A 156 21.91 -15.94 8.80
C VAL A 156 22.76 -15.81 10.06
N GLU A 157 23.96 -15.26 9.91
CA GLU A 157 24.90 -15.01 11.02
C GLU A 157 24.88 -13.54 11.44
N LYS A 158 25.07 -13.31 12.74
CA LYS A 158 25.09 -11.97 13.34
C LYS A 158 26.40 -11.25 13.01
N GLU A 159 26.31 -10.07 12.43
CA GLU A 159 27.43 -9.13 12.30
C GLU A 159 27.52 -8.20 13.52
N GLY A 160 26.38 -7.68 13.97
CA GLY A 160 26.31 -6.67 15.03
C GLY A 160 24.89 -6.41 15.53
N ASP A 161 24.81 -5.49 16.49
CA ASP A 161 23.59 -5.12 17.24
C ASP A 161 23.13 -3.69 16.93
N ASP A 162 23.98 -2.93 16.24
CA ASP A 162 23.77 -1.54 15.85
C ASP A 162 22.81 -1.45 14.67
N LEU A 163 21.59 -1.01 14.96
CA LEU A 163 20.58 -0.65 13.98
C LEU A 163 20.22 0.83 14.17
N ASN A 164 20.72 1.70 13.29
CA ASN A 164 20.15 3.02 13.09
C ASN A 164 18.69 2.94 12.59
N LEU A 165 17.74 3.15 13.49
CA LEU A 165 16.31 3.26 13.18
C LEU A 165 15.82 4.71 13.32
N GLU A 166 16.75 5.69 13.39
CA GLU A 166 16.42 7.11 13.35
C GLU A 166 15.77 7.42 12.00
N GLY A 167 14.62 8.10 12.03
CA GLY A 167 13.80 8.36 10.84
C GLY A 167 12.71 7.32 10.58
N LEU A 168 12.69 6.17 11.27
CA LEU A 168 11.55 5.25 11.16
C LEU A 168 10.28 5.90 11.78
N PRO A 169 9.13 5.88 11.09
CA PRO A 169 7.90 6.57 11.52
C PRO A 169 7.41 6.11 12.90
N GLN A 170 7.15 7.05 13.82
CA GLN A 170 6.79 6.76 15.24
C GLN A 170 5.57 5.86 15.38
N GLU A 171 4.72 5.86 14.35
CA GLU A 171 3.49 5.07 14.22
C GLU A 171 3.78 3.57 14.03
N VAL A 172 5.00 3.19 13.64
CA VAL A 172 5.45 1.79 13.69
C VAL A 172 5.55 1.35 15.16
N PRO A 173 4.77 0.34 15.60
CA PRO A 173 4.71 -0.06 17.01
C PRO A 173 6.06 -0.45 17.61
N SER A 174 6.26 -0.17 18.91
CA SER A 174 7.51 -0.49 19.61
C SER A 174 7.85 -1.99 19.55
N GLN A 175 6.84 -2.87 19.64
CA GLN A 175 7.03 -4.32 19.55
C GLN A 175 7.57 -4.78 18.18
N VAL A 176 7.29 -4.01 17.12
CA VAL A 176 7.86 -4.23 15.79
C VAL A 176 9.30 -3.71 15.75
N ARG A 177 9.51 -2.47 16.21
CA ARG A 177 10.84 -1.81 16.25
C ARG A 177 11.88 -2.64 16.98
N GLU A 178 11.52 -3.24 18.12
CA GLU A 178 12.39 -4.10 18.93
C GLU A 178 12.78 -5.42 18.23
N ARG A 179 12.11 -5.75 17.13
CA ARG A 179 12.22 -7.03 16.44
C ARG A 179 12.57 -6.89 14.95
N ILE A 180 13.18 -5.75 14.58
CA ILE A 180 13.71 -5.51 13.24
C ILE A 180 15.04 -6.25 13.06
N VAL A 181 15.22 -6.88 11.90
CA VAL A 181 16.45 -7.54 11.46
C VAL A 181 16.87 -6.93 10.12
N LEU A 182 18.05 -6.33 10.09
CA LEU A 182 18.63 -5.83 8.84
C LEU A 182 19.40 -6.97 8.17
N ILE A 183 19.14 -7.20 6.88
CA ILE A 183 19.87 -8.15 6.04
C ILE A 183 20.35 -7.46 4.76
N SER A 184 21.30 -8.06 4.05
CA SER A 184 21.77 -7.50 2.78
C SER A 184 20.66 -7.48 1.72
N ASP A 185 20.77 -6.57 0.74
CA ASP A 185 19.83 -6.49 -0.38
C ASP A 185 19.76 -7.80 -1.19
N LYS A 186 20.90 -8.51 -1.29
CA LYS A 186 21.01 -9.84 -1.91
C LYS A 186 20.10 -10.85 -1.23
N LEU A 187 20.11 -10.90 0.11
CA LEU A 187 19.27 -11.83 0.88
C LEU A 187 17.82 -11.36 0.95
N PHE A 188 17.57 -10.05 1.00
CA PHE A 188 16.24 -9.48 1.20
C PHE A 188 15.21 -9.96 0.17
N SER A 189 15.52 -9.85 -1.11
CA SER A 189 14.62 -10.31 -2.18
C SER A 189 14.34 -11.82 -2.09
N GLN A 190 15.34 -12.63 -1.75
CA GLN A 190 15.19 -14.08 -1.63
C GLN A 190 14.32 -14.46 -0.44
N VAL A 191 14.55 -13.84 0.72
CA VAL A 191 13.78 -14.10 1.94
C VAL A 191 12.35 -13.65 1.77
N VAL A 192 12.10 -12.45 1.22
CA VAL A 192 10.75 -11.94 0.95
C VAL A 192 9.99 -12.91 0.05
N ASN A 193 10.54 -13.25 -1.13
CA ASN A 193 9.86 -14.11 -2.10
C ASN A 193 9.63 -15.54 -1.59
N SER A 194 10.49 -16.04 -0.70
CA SER A 194 10.34 -17.36 -0.09
C SER A 194 9.28 -17.41 1.02
N ASN A 195 8.90 -16.26 1.58
CA ASN A 195 8.00 -16.16 2.74
C ASN A 195 6.68 -15.47 2.42
N LEU A 196 6.35 -15.28 1.13
CA LEU A 196 5.02 -14.82 0.71
C LEU A 196 3.96 -15.88 1.01
N GLU A 197 2.80 -15.42 1.45
CA GLU A 197 1.67 -16.30 1.73
C GLU A 197 1.17 -16.92 0.43
N VAL A 198 0.96 -18.24 0.45
CA VAL A 198 0.29 -18.96 -0.63
C VAL A 198 -0.96 -19.59 -0.06
N ARG A 199 -2.08 -19.31 -0.71
CA ARG A 199 -3.36 -19.94 -0.41
C ARG A 199 -3.86 -20.70 -1.61
N THR A 200 -4.65 -21.72 -1.30
CA THR A 200 -5.35 -22.54 -2.28
C THR A 200 -6.85 -22.33 -2.08
N SER A 201 -7.57 -22.14 -3.19
CA SER A 201 -9.03 -22.09 -3.23
C SER A 201 -9.53 -23.23 -4.11
N VAL A 202 -10.66 -23.82 -3.74
CA VAL A 202 -11.38 -24.81 -4.53
C VAL A 202 -12.83 -24.36 -4.69
N SER A 203 -13.43 -24.57 -5.86
CA SER A 203 -14.89 -24.51 -6.00
C SER A 203 -15.49 -25.87 -5.62
N ILE A 204 -16.55 -25.85 -4.83
CA ILE A 204 -17.23 -27.05 -4.34
C ILE A 204 -18.56 -27.20 -5.09
N ASP A 205 -18.81 -28.40 -5.59
CA ASP A 205 -20.10 -28.78 -6.18
C ASP A 205 -21.16 -28.79 -5.05
N PRO A 206 -22.23 -27.99 -5.17
CA PRO A 206 -23.23 -27.86 -4.11
C PRO A 206 -24.08 -29.13 -3.90
N LEU A 207 -24.14 -30.04 -4.88
CA LEU A 207 -24.93 -31.28 -4.80
C LEU A 207 -24.11 -32.43 -4.18
N THR A 208 -22.83 -32.53 -4.54
CA THR A 208 -21.98 -33.65 -4.09
C THR A 208 -21.08 -33.30 -2.90
N GLY A 209 -20.82 -32.01 -2.66
CA GLY A 209 -19.87 -31.54 -1.66
C GLY A 209 -18.40 -31.79 -2.03
N ALA A 210 -18.13 -32.33 -3.22
CA ALA A 210 -16.79 -32.56 -3.73
C ALA A 210 -16.23 -31.32 -4.45
N ALA A 211 -14.92 -31.27 -4.63
CA ALA A 211 -14.30 -30.24 -5.46
C ALA A 211 -14.72 -30.40 -6.92
N GLU A 212 -15.10 -29.30 -7.58
CA GLU A 212 -15.36 -29.28 -9.02
C GLU A 212 -14.06 -29.54 -9.79
N ASP A 213 -14.18 -30.30 -10.90
CA ASP A 213 -13.04 -30.59 -11.75
C ASP A 213 -12.40 -29.29 -12.28
N LYS A 214 -11.07 -29.20 -12.17
CA LYS A 214 -10.25 -28.04 -12.60
C LYS A 214 -10.53 -26.71 -11.87
N ALA A 215 -11.19 -26.73 -10.72
CA ALA A 215 -11.49 -25.52 -9.95
C ALA A 215 -10.55 -25.28 -8.75
N LEU A 216 -9.36 -25.86 -8.77
CA LEU A 216 -8.30 -25.64 -7.78
C LEU A 216 -7.39 -24.49 -8.26
N PHE A 217 -7.28 -23.43 -7.46
CA PHE A 217 -6.45 -22.27 -7.78
C PHE A 217 -5.55 -21.91 -6.62
N THR A 218 -4.29 -21.63 -6.91
CA THR A 218 -3.31 -21.12 -5.95
C THR A 218 -3.03 -19.64 -6.21
N TYR A 219 -2.88 -18.87 -5.14
CA TYR A 219 -2.61 -17.45 -5.23
C TYR A 219 -1.63 -17.03 -4.15
N GLU A 220 -0.77 -16.11 -4.54
CA GLU A 220 0.21 -15.50 -3.66
C GLU A 220 -0.31 -14.20 -3.06
N ALA A 221 0.13 -13.84 -1.86
CA ALA A 221 -0.21 -12.58 -1.24
C ALA A 221 0.91 -12.05 -0.36
N LEU A 222 0.94 -10.72 -0.20
CA LEU A 222 1.69 -10.09 0.88
C LEU A 222 1.06 -10.52 2.21
N PRO A 223 1.83 -11.03 3.18
CA PRO A 223 1.29 -11.38 4.50
C PRO A 223 0.74 -10.15 5.23
N ARG A 224 -0.14 -10.39 6.20
CA ARG A 224 -0.51 -9.36 7.20
C ARG A 224 0.71 -8.89 7.99
N ALA A 225 0.64 -7.68 8.56
CA ALA A 225 1.74 -7.02 9.28
C ALA A 225 2.98 -6.74 8.42
N THR A 226 2.81 -6.63 7.09
CA THR A 226 3.79 -6.06 6.18
C THR A 226 3.66 -4.54 6.21
N PHE A 227 4.78 -3.84 6.39
CA PHE A 227 4.82 -2.39 6.34
C PHE A 227 5.28 -1.96 4.96
N LEU A 228 4.50 -1.09 4.36
CA LEU A 228 4.75 -0.48 3.06
C LEU A 228 4.83 1.03 3.24
N TRP A 229 5.45 1.70 2.29
CA TRP A 229 5.38 3.14 2.20
C TRP A 229 5.19 3.56 0.75
N LEU A 230 4.53 4.70 0.55
CA LEU A 230 4.36 5.31 -0.76
C LEU A 230 4.57 6.82 -0.66
N GLU A 231 4.83 7.41 -1.82
CA GLU A 231 4.92 8.84 -1.99
C GLU A 231 3.74 9.33 -2.83
N VAL A 232 3.18 10.47 -2.45
CA VAL A 232 2.18 11.18 -3.22
C VAL A 232 2.66 12.60 -3.43
N VAL A 233 2.76 12.99 -4.70
CA VAL A 233 3.13 14.35 -5.09
C VAL A 233 1.88 15.10 -5.48
N GLU A 234 1.57 16.19 -4.79
CA GLU A 234 0.58 17.17 -5.20
C GLU A 234 1.26 18.25 -6.05
N ASP A 235 0.94 18.26 -7.34
CA ASP A 235 1.37 19.29 -8.29
C ASP A 235 0.16 20.09 -8.75
N ASP A 236 -0.29 21.00 -7.89
CA ASP A 236 -1.41 21.88 -8.18
C ASP A 236 -0.94 23.22 -8.77
N TYR A 237 -0.63 23.20 -10.06
CA TYR A 237 -0.25 24.39 -10.85
C TYR A 237 -1.44 25.21 -11.36
N ARG A 238 -2.68 24.81 -11.06
CA ARG A 238 -3.88 25.45 -11.62
C ARG A 238 -4.14 26.81 -10.99
N THR A 239 -4.47 27.77 -11.85
CA THR A 239 -4.96 29.10 -11.48
C THR A 239 -6.49 29.14 -11.62
N GLY A 240 -7.18 29.80 -10.69
CA GLY A 240 -8.64 29.96 -10.69
C GLY A 240 -9.35 29.27 -9.52
N ASP A 241 -10.65 29.03 -9.69
CA ASP A 241 -11.51 28.47 -8.66
C ASP A 241 -11.09 27.04 -8.30
N LYS A 242 -10.94 26.80 -7.00
CA LYS A 242 -10.61 25.50 -6.44
C LYS A 242 -11.76 25.03 -5.55
N PRO A 243 -11.97 23.72 -5.42
CA PRO A 243 -13.06 23.18 -4.59
C PRO A 243 -12.81 23.39 -3.09
N TRP A 244 -11.62 23.83 -2.69
CA TRP A 244 -11.19 23.92 -1.30
C TRP A 244 -11.61 25.24 -0.64
N PRO A 245 -11.96 25.22 0.66
CA PRO A 245 -12.11 24.05 1.53
C PRO A 245 -13.43 23.29 1.30
N VAL A 246 -13.40 21.97 1.45
CA VAL A 246 -14.58 21.09 1.37
C VAL A 246 -14.93 20.58 2.76
N SER A 247 -16.08 20.98 3.30
CA SER A 247 -16.56 20.57 4.63
C SER A 247 -17.91 19.86 4.60
N LYS A 248 -18.58 19.86 3.45
CA LYS A 248 -19.86 19.21 3.18
C LYS A 248 -19.74 18.27 1.99
N LYS A 249 -20.66 17.33 1.91
CA LYS A 249 -20.77 16.34 0.83
C LYS A 249 -21.47 16.95 -0.40
N PHE A 250 -21.48 16.20 -1.48
CA PHE A 250 -22.31 16.48 -2.65
C PHE A 250 -23.80 16.34 -2.32
N ASN A 251 -24.62 17.34 -2.69
CA ASN A 251 -26.08 17.27 -2.64
C ASN A 251 -26.60 16.71 -3.97
N LYS A 252 -27.26 15.55 -3.93
CA LYS A 252 -27.80 14.89 -5.14
C LYS A 252 -29.07 15.53 -5.67
N ASP A 253 -29.86 16.16 -4.82
CA ASP A 253 -31.17 16.72 -5.20
C ASP A 253 -31.00 18.02 -5.99
N GLU A 254 -29.98 18.80 -5.63
CA GLU A 254 -29.65 20.09 -6.27
C GLU A 254 -28.48 19.94 -7.27
N ASP A 255 -27.83 18.77 -7.35
CA ASP A 255 -26.59 18.52 -8.12
C ASP A 255 -25.45 19.50 -7.75
N GLU A 256 -25.36 19.87 -6.47
CA GLU A 256 -24.41 20.86 -5.96
C GLU A 256 -23.28 20.25 -5.13
N ASP A 257 -22.04 20.64 -5.43
CA ASP A 257 -20.86 20.30 -4.63
C ASP A 257 -20.82 21.11 -3.32
N ASN A 258 -20.36 20.50 -2.23
CA ASN A 258 -20.19 21.13 -0.91
C ASN A 258 -21.49 21.75 -0.33
N ALA A 259 -22.67 21.30 -0.78
CA ALA A 259 -23.97 21.77 -0.31
C ALA A 259 -24.72 20.74 0.57
N GLY A 260 -24.34 19.46 0.51
CA GLY A 260 -25.01 18.37 1.22
C GLY A 260 -24.67 18.28 2.71
N ASP A 261 -24.85 17.09 3.27
CA ASP A 261 -24.56 16.84 4.69
C ASP A 261 -23.10 17.12 5.05
N SER A 262 -22.85 17.41 6.33
CA SER A 262 -21.49 17.54 6.84
C SER A 262 -20.63 16.34 6.45
N LEU A 263 -19.44 16.64 5.91
CA LEU A 263 -18.44 15.62 5.64
C LEU A 263 -17.86 15.11 6.97
N GLY A 264 -17.91 15.87 8.07
CA GLY A 264 -17.34 15.49 9.37
C GLY A 264 -15.82 15.67 9.48
N GLU A 265 -15.19 16.07 8.37
CA GLU A 265 -13.80 16.49 8.23
C GLU A 265 -13.77 17.58 7.16
N THR A 266 -12.74 18.44 7.18
CA THR A 266 -12.58 19.46 6.15
C THR A 266 -11.35 19.12 5.32
N TRP A 267 -11.53 18.94 4.01
CA TRP A 267 -10.43 18.81 3.06
C TRP A 267 -10.00 20.20 2.59
N GLN A 268 -8.74 20.53 2.81
CA GLN A 268 -8.10 21.78 2.45
C GLN A 268 -7.35 21.68 1.12
N ARG A 269 -6.90 20.47 0.75
CA ARG A 269 -6.10 20.24 -0.45
C ARG A 269 -6.30 18.83 -1.03
N PRO A 270 -5.86 18.58 -2.28
CA PRO A 270 -5.91 17.26 -2.91
C PRO A 270 -5.32 16.12 -2.05
N LEU A 271 -4.24 16.36 -1.29
CA LEU A 271 -3.67 15.35 -0.39
C LEU A 271 -4.64 14.87 0.69
N ASP A 272 -5.55 15.72 1.18
CA ASP A 272 -6.54 15.31 2.20
C ASP A 272 -7.57 14.33 1.62
N VAL A 273 -7.90 14.49 0.33
CA VAL A 273 -8.76 13.55 -0.40
C VAL A 273 -8.08 12.19 -0.55
N VAL A 274 -6.78 12.18 -0.81
CA VAL A 274 -5.97 10.96 -0.88
C VAL A 274 -5.91 10.28 0.50
N ALA A 275 -5.62 11.04 1.56
CA ALA A 275 -5.59 10.53 2.94
C ALA A 275 -6.94 9.93 3.36
N ALA A 276 -8.05 10.60 3.06
CA ALA A 276 -9.39 10.09 3.35
C ALA A 276 -9.71 8.77 2.60
N GLY A 277 -9.30 8.68 1.33
CA GLY A 277 -9.43 7.45 0.56
C GLY A 277 -8.54 6.31 1.08
N LEU A 278 -7.29 6.60 1.48
CA LEU A 278 -6.39 5.63 2.11
C LEU A 278 -6.92 5.14 3.46
N ALA A 279 -7.48 6.02 4.29
CA ALA A 279 -8.08 5.64 5.56
C ALA A 279 -9.23 4.62 5.38
N TRP A 280 -10.03 4.77 4.32
CA TRP A 280 -11.11 3.84 4.00
C TRP A 280 -10.66 2.46 3.51
N ALA A 281 -9.40 2.34 3.06
CA ALA A 281 -8.83 1.05 2.67
C ALA A 281 -8.70 0.07 3.87
N GLU A 282 -8.75 0.58 5.11
CA GLU A 282 -8.82 -0.24 6.34
C GLU A 282 -10.11 -1.05 6.39
N HIS A 283 -11.19 -0.56 5.79
CA HIS A 283 -12.50 -1.20 5.82
C HIS A 283 -12.83 -1.92 4.52
N LEU A 284 -12.48 -1.33 3.39
CA LEU A 284 -12.89 -1.81 2.06
C LEU A 284 -11.82 -2.65 1.36
N GLY A 285 -10.57 -2.60 1.85
CA GLY A 285 -9.43 -3.29 1.27
C GLY A 285 -8.94 -2.71 -0.05
N ILE A 286 -7.88 -3.30 -0.60
CA ILE A 286 -7.34 -3.00 -1.93
C ILE A 286 -6.99 -4.29 -2.66
N GLY A 287 -6.98 -4.23 -3.99
CA GLY A 287 -6.66 -5.40 -4.82
C GLY A 287 -7.83 -6.35 -5.02
N GLY A 288 -7.51 -7.61 -5.31
CA GLY A 288 -8.50 -8.66 -5.54
C GLY A 288 -8.98 -9.31 -4.24
N MET A 289 -10.06 -10.11 -4.36
CA MET A 289 -10.52 -11.04 -3.33
C MET A 289 -11.02 -10.41 -2.01
N GLY A 290 -11.46 -9.14 -2.02
CA GLY A 290 -11.90 -8.44 -0.80
C GLY A 290 -12.99 -9.18 0.02
N THR A 291 -13.94 -9.84 -0.64
CA THR A 291 -14.99 -10.65 0.03
C THR A 291 -14.49 -11.96 0.63
N ARG A 292 -13.20 -12.28 0.45
CA ARG A 292 -12.55 -13.51 0.92
C ARG A 292 -11.49 -13.23 2.00
N GLY A 293 -11.56 -12.07 2.65
CA GLY A 293 -10.66 -11.67 3.73
C GLY A 293 -9.27 -11.25 3.24
N PHE A 294 -9.22 -10.54 2.12
CA PHE A 294 -8.01 -9.96 1.54
C PHE A 294 -8.09 -8.44 1.48
N GLY A 295 -6.92 -7.82 1.45
CA GLY A 295 -6.76 -6.47 0.92
C GLY A 295 -6.83 -5.35 1.95
N ARG A 296 -7.34 -5.58 3.17
CA ARG A 296 -7.39 -4.51 4.19
C ARG A 296 -5.98 -4.03 4.54
N ILE A 297 -5.78 -2.72 4.41
CA ILE A 297 -4.55 -2.01 4.76
C ILE A 297 -4.89 -0.84 5.68
N LYS A 298 -4.04 -0.55 6.64
CA LYS A 298 -4.20 0.57 7.57
C LYS A 298 -3.20 1.67 7.22
N LEU A 299 -3.68 2.90 7.13
CA LEU A 299 -2.82 4.08 7.14
C LEU A 299 -2.32 4.30 8.58
N LEU A 300 -1.00 4.23 8.77
CA LEU A 300 -0.39 4.42 10.09
C LEU A 300 -0.09 5.88 10.35
N GLY A 301 0.47 6.56 9.37
CA GLY A 301 0.83 7.97 9.45
C GLY A 301 1.33 8.49 8.11
N ASP A 302 1.54 9.80 8.08
CA ASP A 302 2.00 10.53 6.92
C ASP A 302 2.89 11.72 7.33
N GLY A 303 3.75 12.16 6.41
CA GLY A 303 4.66 13.28 6.65
C GLY A 303 5.04 13.99 5.36
N GLU A 304 5.05 15.33 5.41
CA GLU A 304 5.47 16.18 4.29
C GLU A 304 7.00 16.12 4.17
N VAL A 305 7.50 15.95 2.94
CA VAL A 305 8.93 15.94 2.64
C VAL A 305 9.35 17.34 2.26
N HIS A 306 10.12 17.98 3.14
CA HIS A 306 10.73 19.27 2.87
C HIS A 306 12.04 19.07 2.10
N HIS A 307 12.12 19.66 0.91
CA HIS A 307 13.36 19.74 0.14
C HIS A 307 14.09 21.02 0.56
N GLU A 308 15.30 20.88 1.10
CA GLU A 308 16.23 21.99 1.34
C GLU A 308 16.80 22.55 0.03
#